data_AF-A0A519NKF1-F1
#
_entry.id   AF-A0A519NKF1-F1
#
_cell.length_a   1.000
_cell.length_b   1.000
_cell.length_c   1.000
_cell.angle_alpha   90.00
_cell.angle_beta   90.00
_cell.angle_gamma   90.00
#
_symmetry.space_group_name_H-M   'P 1'
#
loop_
_entity.id
_entity.type
_entity.pdbx_description
1 polymer ?
#
loop_
_entity_poly.entity_id
_entity_poly.type
_entity_poly.pdbx_seq_one_letter_code
_entity_poly.pdbx_strand_id
1 'polypeptide(L)'
;MNQDYIVPDNWSIIEQGFDVERVKSSESLFSIGNGAMGQRANFEESYSAETFQGSYIAGVYYPDKTKVGWWKNGYPEYFAKVLNAPNWIGIDIEINGEKFDLNACSEVKNFRRELNMKEGWYNRSFNAVLQNGTEVVVNVTRFLSLTADELGVIKYEITPLNKAAKIIFSPYVDAGVKNEDANWEEKFWEPMDVQHSGNEAFVVARTFKTHFSAATYMHNSIQLNGSDLKVAAQDVAAGKDKVQFSYVVEAGQGETASLIKFGGYTVSLNHDENNLISAAKQVITDAKAKGYDALLDEQKAAWASIWEMADITIDADVKAQQGIRFNIFQLNQTYLGKDPRLNIGPKGFTGEKYGGSTYWDTEAYCIPFYMATKDQQVARNLLTYRYNHLEKAIENAQKLGFTNGAALYPMVTMNGEECHNEWEITFEEIHRNGAIAFAIYNFYRFTGDYSYIPEKGLEVLIGISRFWQQRATYSTNRNKYVILGVTGPNEYENNVNNNFYTNYIAKWCIDYTLEQIAKVEEKYPADHSRIMAKTNLDAAELAKWKKVAD
;
A
#
# COMPACT_ATOMS: atom_id res chain seq x y z
N MET A 1 -15.38 13.72 18.02
CA MET A 1 -16.58 12.98 18.49
C MET A 1 -16.20 11.51 18.40
N ASN A 2 -16.03 10.80 19.53
CA ASN A 2 -15.61 9.39 19.50
C ASN A 2 -16.82 8.54 19.12
N GLN A 3 -16.80 7.93 17.94
CA GLN A 3 -17.82 6.96 17.53
C GLN A 3 -17.40 5.59 18.10
N ASP A 4 -18.09 5.11 19.15
CA ASP A 4 -17.81 3.82 19.81
C ASP A 4 -18.73 2.74 19.23
N TYR A 5 -18.46 2.32 17.98
CA TYR A 5 -19.25 1.29 17.28
C TYR A 5 -18.51 -0.02 17.02
N ILE A 6 -17.24 -0.08 17.42
CA ILE A 6 -16.41 -1.28 17.34
C ILE A 6 -16.48 -2.01 18.67
N VAL A 7 -16.84 -3.30 18.61
CA VAL A 7 -16.87 -4.16 19.80
C VAL A 7 -15.43 -4.44 20.24
N PRO A 8 -15.07 -4.18 21.51
CA PRO A 8 -13.73 -4.48 22.02
C PRO A 8 -13.46 -5.98 21.99
N ASP A 9 -12.38 -6.37 21.33
CA ASP A 9 -11.91 -7.75 21.23
C ASP A 9 -10.38 -7.76 21.12
N ASN A 10 -9.74 -8.77 21.71
CA ASN A 10 -8.28 -8.85 21.77
C ASN A 10 -7.61 -9.03 20.41
N TRP A 11 -8.30 -9.64 19.44
CA TRP A 11 -7.72 -10.09 18.18
C TRP A 11 -8.53 -9.71 16.95
N SER A 12 -9.70 -9.14 17.13
CA SER A 12 -10.57 -8.77 16.02
C SER A 12 -11.01 -7.31 16.11
N ILE A 13 -11.15 -6.66 14.96
CA ILE A 13 -12.03 -5.49 14.82
C ILE A 13 -13.41 -6.01 14.46
N ILE A 14 -14.43 -5.67 15.23
CA ILE A 14 -15.79 -6.20 15.06
C ILE A 14 -16.78 -5.04 14.99
N GLU A 15 -17.55 -4.98 13.91
CA GLU A 15 -18.70 -4.09 13.73
C GLU A 15 -19.98 -4.94 13.80
N GLN A 16 -20.95 -4.51 14.60
CA GLN A 16 -22.27 -5.14 14.71
C GLN A 16 -23.37 -4.16 14.33
N GLY A 17 -24.38 -4.66 13.61
CA GLY A 17 -25.43 -3.84 13.02
C GLY A 17 -25.00 -3.22 11.70
N PHE A 18 -25.96 -3.00 10.82
CA PHE A 18 -25.72 -2.41 9.50
C PHE A 18 -26.16 -0.94 9.51
N ASP A 19 -25.20 -0.03 9.35
CA ASP A 19 -25.42 1.41 9.24
C ASP A 19 -24.84 1.91 7.91
N VAL A 20 -25.73 2.36 7.02
CA VAL A 20 -25.40 2.82 5.66
C VAL A 20 -24.41 3.98 5.69
N GLU A 21 -24.50 4.87 6.68
CA GLU A 21 -23.63 6.05 6.79
C GLU A 21 -22.19 5.68 7.18
N ARG A 22 -21.96 4.48 7.72
CA ARG A 22 -20.64 4.01 8.17
C ARG A 22 -19.87 3.25 7.11
N VAL A 23 -20.50 2.82 6.02
CA VAL A 23 -19.90 1.90 5.04
C VAL A 23 -18.54 2.39 4.52
N LYS A 24 -18.42 3.65 4.09
CA LYS A 24 -17.13 4.21 3.64
C LYS A 24 -16.04 4.20 4.72
N SER A 25 -16.40 4.41 5.98
CA SER A 25 -15.46 4.36 7.11
C SER A 25 -15.05 2.92 7.41
N SER A 26 -16.00 2.00 7.49
CA SER A 26 -15.78 0.58 7.73
C SER A 26 -14.98 -0.08 6.58
N GLU A 27 -15.19 0.36 5.34
CA GLU A 27 -14.34 -0.04 4.21
C GLU A 27 -12.86 0.27 4.43
N SER A 28 -12.54 1.40 5.05
CA SER A 28 -11.16 1.77 5.40
C SER A 28 -10.65 0.90 6.55
N LEU A 29 -11.42 0.81 7.63
CA LEU A 29 -11.02 0.15 8.87
C LEU A 29 -10.79 -1.36 8.69
N PHE A 30 -11.58 -2.01 7.84
CA PHE A 30 -11.52 -3.45 7.58
C PHE A 30 -10.68 -3.79 6.33
N SER A 31 -9.90 -2.84 5.80
CA SER A 31 -9.03 -3.08 4.64
C SER A 31 -8.04 -4.21 4.89
N ILE A 32 -7.71 -4.94 3.81
CA ILE A 32 -6.74 -6.02 3.80
C ILE A 32 -5.68 -5.79 2.70
N GLY A 33 -4.55 -6.48 2.78
CA GLY A 33 -3.29 -6.26 2.08
C GLY A 33 -2.28 -7.38 2.38
N ASN A 34 -1.38 -7.66 1.45
CA ASN A 34 -0.30 -8.65 1.62
C ASN A 34 1.07 -8.06 1.25
N GLY A 35 1.21 -6.74 1.24
CA GLY A 35 2.41 -6.03 0.79
C GLY A 35 2.58 -5.93 -0.73
N ALA A 36 1.96 -6.81 -1.52
CA ALA A 36 2.00 -6.78 -2.99
C ALA A 36 0.73 -6.14 -3.60
N MET A 37 -0.40 -6.34 -2.95
CA MET A 37 -1.67 -5.69 -3.26
C MET A 37 -2.47 -5.45 -1.98
N GLY A 38 -3.49 -4.60 -2.08
CA GLY A 38 -4.47 -4.42 -1.03
C GLY A 38 -5.83 -3.95 -1.53
N GLN A 39 -6.79 -3.97 -0.63
CA GLN A 39 -8.21 -3.91 -0.95
C GLN A 39 -8.96 -3.33 0.25
N ARG A 40 -9.70 -2.23 0.01
CA ARG A 40 -10.71 -1.74 0.95
C ARG A 40 -11.78 -2.80 1.18
N ALA A 41 -12.44 -2.80 2.34
CA ALA A 41 -13.52 -3.75 2.66
C ALA A 41 -14.85 -3.45 1.94
N ASN A 42 -14.77 -3.15 0.63
CA ASN A 42 -15.92 -3.08 -0.26
C ASN A 42 -16.60 -4.45 -0.32
N PHE A 43 -17.92 -4.42 -0.45
CA PHE A 43 -18.72 -5.62 -0.68
C PHE A 43 -18.43 -6.21 -2.05
N GLU A 44 -18.43 -7.54 -2.11
CA GLU A 44 -18.23 -8.30 -3.33
C GLU A 44 -19.45 -8.17 -4.25
N GLU A 45 -20.65 -8.19 -3.66
CA GLU A 45 -21.90 -7.93 -4.36
C GLU A 45 -22.17 -6.45 -4.63
N SER A 46 -23.17 -6.21 -5.47
CA SER A 46 -23.66 -4.87 -5.74
C SER A 46 -24.14 -4.16 -4.47
N TYR A 47 -23.77 -2.89 -4.35
CA TYR A 47 -24.19 -2.01 -3.27
C TYR A 47 -24.57 -0.64 -3.84
N SER A 48 -25.83 -0.23 -3.67
CA SER A 48 -26.35 0.99 -4.31
C SER A 48 -26.15 2.29 -3.54
N ALA A 49 -25.83 2.21 -2.24
CA ALA A 49 -25.54 3.39 -1.43
C ALA A 49 -24.07 3.83 -1.55
N GLU A 50 -23.72 4.90 -0.84
CA GLU A 50 -22.37 5.44 -0.88
C GLU A 50 -21.31 4.42 -0.42
N THR A 51 -20.35 4.16 -1.31
CA THR A 51 -19.18 3.31 -1.13
C THR A 51 -17.98 4.01 -1.75
N PHE A 52 -16.77 3.66 -1.32
CA PHE A 52 -15.54 4.10 -1.97
C PHE A 52 -14.76 2.87 -2.41
N GLN A 53 -14.86 2.52 -3.69
CA GLN A 53 -14.18 1.35 -4.23
C GLN A 53 -12.68 1.58 -4.37
N GLY A 54 -11.87 0.71 -3.77
CA GLY A 54 -10.41 0.82 -3.86
C GLY A 54 -9.69 -0.53 -3.76
N SER A 55 -9.08 -0.92 -4.87
CA SER A 55 -8.10 -1.99 -4.97
C SER A 55 -6.76 -1.37 -5.37
N TYR A 56 -5.64 -1.81 -4.83
CA TYR A 56 -4.34 -1.17 -5.07
C TYR A 56 -3.27 -2.23 -5.32
N ILE A 57 -2.38 -1.98 -6.28
CA ILE A 57 -1.23 -2.83 -6.56
C ILE A 57 0.04 -2.06 -6.21
N ALA A 58 0.90 -2.67 -5.40
CA ALA A 58 2.12 -2.03 -4.94
C ALA A 58 3.06 -1.71 -6.12
N GLY A 59 3.58 -0.48 -6.13
CA GLY A 59 4.50 -0.02 -7.17
C GLY A 59 3.86 0.32 -8.52
N VAL A 60 2.55 0.09 -8.71
CA VAL A 60 1.82 0.51 -9.91
C VAL A 60 1.22 1.89 -9.67
N TYR A 61 1.74 2.89 -10.38
CA TYR A 61 1.34 4.28 -10.20
C TYR A 61 1.11 5.00 -11.53
N TYR A 62 0.47 6.17 -11.46
CA TYR A 62 0.23 7.05 -12.60
C TYR A 62 0.70 8.48 -12.32
N PRO A 63 1.41 9.13 -13.26
CA PRO A 63 1.78 10.53 -13.17
C PRO A 63 0.59 11.40 -13.60
N ASP A 64 -0.19 11.85 -12.63
CA ASP A 64 -1.28 12.78 -12.87
C ASP A 64 -0.71 14.20 -13.03
N LYS A 65 -1.17 14.94 -14.05
CA LYS A 65 -0.57 16.24 -14.37
C LYS A 65 -0.77 17.20 -13.21
N THR A 66 0.30 17.89 -12.81
CA THR A 66 0.26 18.85 -11.69
C THR A 66 -0.81 19.90 -11.91
N LYS A 67 -1.67 20.07 -10.90
CA LYS A 67 -2.73 21.07 -10.86
C LYS A 67 -2.42 22.04 -9.73
N VAL A 68 -2.18 23.31 -10.07
CA VAL A 68 -1.87 24.38 -9.11
C VAL A 68 -2.59 25.66 -9.52
N GLY A 69 -2.89 26.52 -8.55
CA GLY A 69 -3.43 27.85 -8.84
C GLY A 69 -2.39 28.74 -9.55
N TRP A 70 -1.14 28.69 -9.10
CA TRP A 70 -0.04 29.50 -9.64
C TRP A 70 1.25 28.69 -9.70
N TRP A 71 1.86 28.61 -10.89
CA TRP A 71 3.11 27.87 -11.08
C TRP A 71 4.31 28.57 -10.42
N LYS A 72 5.24 27.77 -9.87
CA LYS A 72 6.53 28.22 -9.33
C LYS A 72 7.64 27.45 -10.02
N ASN A 73 8.74 28.14 -10.34
CA ASN A 73 9.92 27.49 -10.92
C ASN A 73 10.42 26.41 -9.95
N GLY A 74 10.61 25.19 -10.45
CA GLY A 74 10.99 24.03 -9.65
C GLY A 74 9.83 23.11 -9.28
N TYR A 75 8.56 23.49 -9.51
CA TYR A 75 7.45 22.56 -9.30
C TYR A 75 7.55 21.32 -10.18
N PRO A 76 7.11 20.15 -9.67
CA PRO A 76 7.08 18.94 -10.45
C PRO A 76 5.97 19.00 -11.50
N GLU A 77 6.20 18.34 -12.64
CA GLU A 77 5.26 18.32 -13.77
C GLU A 77 4.06 17.39 -13.53
N TYR A 78 4.19 16.45 -12.57
CA TYR A 78 3.15 15.51 -12.19
C TYR A 78 3.14 15.25 -10.67
N PHE A 79 2.00 14.75 -10.20
CA PHE A 79 1.84 14.12 -8.90
C PHE A 79 1.61 12.61 -9.12
N ALA A 80 2.52 11.77 -8.67
CA ALA A 80 2.37 10.31 -8.79
C ALA A 80 1.35 9.77 -7.77
N LYS A 81 0.47 8.89 -8.23
CA LYS A 81 -0.55 8.23 -7.40
C LYS A 81 -0.65 6.75 -7.69
N VAL A 82 -0.76 5.91 -6.66
CA VAL A 82 -1.21 4.52 -6.80
C VAL A 82 -2.65 4.53 -7.30
N LEU A 83 -2.93 3.66 -8.25
CA LEU A 83 -4.23 3.63 -8.94
C LEU A 83 -5.22 2.72 -8.22
N ASN A 84 -6.51 3.06 -8.36
CA ASN A 84 -7.53 2.05 -8.21
C ASN A 84 -7.33 1.02 -9.33
N ALA A 85 -6.98 -0.20 -8.94
CA ALA A 85 -6.68 -1.30 -9.83
C ALA A 85 -7.98 -1.92 -10.37
N PRO A 86 -7.92 -2.63 -11.52
CA PRO A 86 -9.08 -3.37 -12.03
C PRO A 86 -9.71 -4.27 -10.95
N ASN A 87 -11.03 -4.32 -10.87
CA ASN A 87 -11.75 -5.04 -9.83
C ASN A 87 -11.66 -6.56 -10.06
N TRP A 88 -11.15 -7.29 -9.06
CA TRP A 88 -11.16 -8.76 -9.04
C TRP A 88 -12.17 -9.35 -8.03
N ILE A 89 -12.70 -8.57 -7.08
CA ILE A 89 -13.56 -9.07 -6.00
C ILE A 89 -15.02 -9.22 -6.39
N GLY A 90 -15.45 -8.58 -7.49
CA GLY A 90 -16.84 -8.47 -7.87
C GLY A 90 -17.58 -9.80 -8.07
N ILE A 91 -18.74 -9.95 -7.42
CA ILE A 91 -19.67 -11.08 -7.50
C ILE A 91 -21.09 -10.53 -7.47
N ASP A 92 -21.66 -10.22 -8.64
CA ASP A 92 -23.09 -9.88 -8.69
C ASP A 92 -23.92 -11.11 -8.34
N ILE A 93 -25.00 -10.94 -7.60
CA ILE A 93 -25.85 -12.04 -7.13
C ILE A 93 -27.30 -11.74 -7.48
N GLU A 94 -28.02 -12.75 -7.94
CA GLU A 94 -29.47 -12.73 -8.10
C GLU A 94 -30.08 -13.87 -7.28
N ILE A 95 -31.17 -13.61 -6.56
CA ILE A 95 -31.88 -14.60 -5.75
C ILE A 95 -33.36 -14.55 -6.13
N ASN A 96 -33.87 -15.63 -6.73
CA ASN A 96 -35.24 -15.73 -7.22
C ASN A 96 -35.66 -14.56 -8.14
N GLY A 97 -34.80 -14.15 -9.07
CA GLY A 97 -35.11 -13.06 -10.01
C GLY A 97 -34.85 -11.65 -9.49
N GLU A 98 -34.44 -11.49 -8.23
CA GLU A 98 -34.12 -10.19 -7.64
C GLU A 98 -32.60 -10.02 -7.48
N LYS A 99 -32.07 -8.88 -7.95
CA LYS A 99 -30.68 -8.50 -7.74
C LYS A 99 -30.42 -8.29 -6.25
N PHE A 100 -29.43 -9.00 -5.71
CA PHE A 100 -29.05 -8.88 -4.32
C PHE A 100 -28.21 -7.62 -4.09
N ASP A 101 -28.73 -6.73 -3.26
CA ASP A 101 -28.10 -5.48 -2.82
C ASP A 101 -28.51 -5.24 -1.37
N LEU A 102 -27.51 -5.21 -0.48
CA LEU A 102 -27.77 -5.11 0.96
C LEU A 102 -28.50 -3.81 1.34
N ASN A 103 -28.26 -2.71 0.61
CA ASN A 103 -28.94 -1.43 0.83
C ASN A 103 -30.42 -1.48 0.42
N ALA A 104 -30.76 -2.30 -0.58
CA ALA A 104 -32.11 -2.43 -1.10
C ALA A 104 -32.95 -3.51 -0.39
N CYS A 105 -32.33 -4.32 0.48
CA CYS A 105 -33.04 -5.33 1.26
C CYS A 105 -34.12 -4.69 2.15
N SER A 106 -35.27 -5.34 2.26
CA SER A 106 -36.36 -4.87 3.12
C SER A 106 -36.00 -4.90 4.60
N GLU A 107 -35.11 -5.82 4.98
CA GLU A 107 -34.60 -5.94 6.34
C GLU A 107 -33.21 -6.59 6.33
N VAL A 108 -32.33 -6.11 7.22
CA VAL A 108 -31.02 -6.71 7.51
C VAL A 108 -30.91 -6.93 9.01
N LYS A 109 -30.63 -8.18 9.41
CA LYS A 109 -30.51 -8.61 10.82
C LYS A 109 -29.16 -9.28 11.05
N ASN A 110 -28.72 -9.30 12.31
CA ASN A 110 -27.50 -10.00 12.75
C ASN A 110 -26.26 -9.65 11.92
N PHE A 111 -26.20 -8.41 11.40
CA PHE A 111 -25.04 -7.97 10.64
C PHE A 111 -23.82 -7.94 11.54
N ARG A 112 -22.76 -8.60 11.09
CA ARG A 112 -21.47 -8.63 11.73
C ARG A 112 -20.38 -8.57 10.67
N ARG A 113 -19.47 -7.62 10.83
CA ARG A 113 -18.23 -7.52 10.05
C ARG A 113 -17.06 -7.74 11.00
N GLU A 114 -16.12 -8.58 10.62
CA GLU A 114 -14.94 -8.91 11.42
C GLU A 114 -13.68 -8.85 10.58
N LEU A 115 -12.66 -8.19 11.11
CA LEU A 115 -11.29 -8.34 10.67
C LEU A 115 -10.56 -9.11 11.76
N ASN A 116 -10.32 -10.40 11.54
CA ASN A 116 -9.55 -11.22 12.46
C ASN A 116 -8.06 -10.97 12.21
N MET A 117 -7.43 -10.25 13.13
CA MET A 117 -6.03 -9.83 13.01
C MET A 117 -5.07 -10.99 13.31
N LYS A 118 -5.50 -11.93 14.16
CA LYS A 118 -4.69 -13.10 14.55
C LYS A 118 -4.45 -14.04 13.37
N GLU A 119 -5.49 -14.25 12.57
CA GLU A 119 -5.52 -15.22 11.48
C GLU A 119 -5.48 -14.57 10.09
N GLY A 120 -5.68 -13.25 10.02
CA GLY A 120 -5.48 -12.46 8.81
C GLY A 120 -6.55 -12.64 7.74
N TRP A 121 -7.80 -12.68 8.15
CA TRP A 121 -8.94 -12.72 7.24
C TRP A 121 -10.00 -11.68 7.61
N TYR A 122 -10.76 -11.28 6.60
CA TYR A 122 -11.97 -10.50 6.69
C TYR A 122 -13.18 -11.43 6.61
N ASN A 123 -14.18 -11.22 7.45
CA ASN A 123 -15.47 -11.90 7.39
C ASN A 123 -16.63 -10.89 7.47
N ARG A 124 -17.70 -11.18 6.73
CA ARG A 124 -18.98 -10.49 6.87
C ARG A 124 -20.12 -11.49 6.87
N SER A 125 -20.98 -11.42 7.87
CA SER A 125 -22.15 -12.29 8.02
C SER A 125 -23.39 -11.48 8.39
N PHE A 126 -24.54 -11.88 7.87
CA PHE A 126 -25.83 -11.24 8.15
C PHE A 126 -26.99 -12.11 7.68
N ASN A 127 -28.18 -11.78 8.16
CA ASN A 127 -29.44 -12.28 7.62
C ASN A 127 -30.11 -11.14 6.84
N ALA A 128 -30.64 -11.43 5.65
CA ALA A 128 -31.31 -10.44 4.83
C ALA A 128 -32.68 -10.94 4.37
N VAL A 129 -33.64 -10.02 4.27
CA VAL A 129 -34.95 -10.25 3.66
C VAL A 129 -35.03 -9.41 2.39
N LEU A 130 -35.04 -10.07 1.25
CA LEU A 130 -35.17 -9.43 -0.06
C LEU A 130 -36.58 -8.88 -0.29
N GLN A 131 -36.77 -8.00 -1.27
CA GLN A 131 -38.09 -7.40 -1.58
C GLN A 131 -39.09 -8.45 -2.07
N ASN A 132 -38.63 -9.54 -2.68
CA ASN A 132 -39.42 -10.71 -3.08
C ASN A 132 -39.74 -11.66 -1.90
N GLY A 133 -39.41 -11.25 -0.66
CA GLY A 133 -39.66 -11.99 0.57
C GLY A 133 -38.81 -13.24 0.76
N THR A 134 -37.73 -13.43 -0.01
CA THR A 134 -36.75 -14.49 0.25
C THR A 134 -35.88 -14.09 1.44
N GLU A 135 -35.82 -14.96 2.44
CA GLU A 135 -34.96 -14.77 3.61
C GLU A 135 -33.69 -15.60 3.42
N VAL A 136 -32.53 -14.98 3.60
CA VAL A 136 -31.23 -15.63 3.43
C VAL A 136 -30.29 -15.34 4.59
N VAL A 137 -29.42 -16.29 4.90
CA VAL A 137 -28.18 -16.07 5.66
C VAL A 137 -27.04 -15.97 4.66
N VAL A 138 -26.21 -14.95 4.82
CA VAL A 138 -24.99 -14.75 4.03
C VAL A 138 -23.79 -14.81 4.95
N ASN A 139 -22.74 -15.49 4.50
CA ASN A 139 -21.41 -15.49 5.12
C ASN A 139 -20.35 -15.32 4.03
N VAL A 140 -19.50 -14.32 4.17
CA VAL A 140 -18.44 -14.02 3.20
C VAL A 140 -17.12 -13.96 3.93
N THR A 141 -16.15 -14.76 3.52
CA THR A 141 -14.78 -14.74 4.06
C THR A 141 -13.80 -14.42 2.94
N ARG A 142 -12.89 -13.46 3.19
CA ARG A 142 -11.90 -12.99 2.21
C ARG A 142 -10.53 -12.81 2.86
N PHE A 143 -9.48 -13.18 2.14
CA PHE A 143 -8.10 -12.87 2.53
C PHE A 143 -7.21 -12.69 1.30
N LEU A 144 -6.14 -11.92 1.48
CA LEU A 144 -5.03 -11.84 0.53
C LEU A 144 -3.89 -12.68 1.08
N SER A 145 -3.40 -13.64 0.29
CA SER A 145 -2.43 -14.62 0.77
C SER A 145 -1.10 -13.94 1.10
N LEU A 146 -0.56 -14.25 2.28
CA LEU A 146 0.80 -13.87 2.65
C LEU A 146 1.88 -14.79 2.04
N THR A 147 1.50 -15.97 1.54
CA THR A 147 2.43 -16.97 0.98
C THR A 147 2.48 -16.93 -0.55
N ALA A 148 1.46 -16.39 -1.20
CA ALA A 148 1.37 -16.18 -2.64
C ALA A 148 0.93 -14.73 -2.92
N ASP A 149 1.91 -13.87 -3.24
CA ASP A 149 1.73 -12.42 -3.35
C ASP A 149 0.62 -12.00 -4.33
N GLU A 150 0.36 -12.83 -5.35
CA GLU A 150 -0.57 -12.56 -6.45
C GLU A 150 -1.98 -13.12 -6.23
N LEU A 151 -2.24 -13.77 -5.08
CA LEU A 151 -3.47 -14.53 -4.80
C LEU A 151 -4.33 -13.89 -3.69
N GLY A 152 -5.56 -13.59 -4.04
CA GLY A 152 -6.68 -13.33 -3.15
C GLY A 152 -7.71 -14.46 -3.23
N VAL A 153 -8.40 -14.69 -2.11
CA VAL A 153 -9.37 -15.78 -1.96
C VAL A 153 -10.65 -15.22 -1.36
N ILE A 154 -11.79 -15.57 -1.96
CA ILE A 154 -13.14 -15.26 -1.44
C ILE A 154 -13.93 -16.57 -1.34
N LYS A 155 -14.61 -16.77 -0.22
CA LYS A 155 -15.68 -17.76 -0.09
C LYS A 155 -16.97 -17.01 0.25
N TYR A 156 -17.95 -17.09 -0.65
CA TYR A 156 -19.25 -16.44 -0.52
C TYR A 156 -20.32 -17.50 -0.36
N GLU A 157 -21.07 -17.48 0.74
CA GLU A 157 -22.05 -18.51 1.11
C GLU A 157 -23.42 -17.87 1.29
N ILE A 158 -24.45 -18.49 0.72
CA ILE A 158 -25.85 -18.07 0.84
C ILE A 158 -26.71 -19.28 1.19
N THR A 159 -27.49 -19.16 2.26
CA THR A 159 -28.42 -20.20 2.73
C THR A 159 -29.85 -19.65 2.78
N PRO A 160 -30.76 -20.12 1.92
CA PRO A 160 -32.18 -19.75 1.99
C PRO A 160 -32.83 -20.30 3.26
N LEU A 161 -33.56 -19.45 3.98
CA LEU A 161 -34.15 -19.79 5.29
C LEU A 161 -35.61 -20.19 5.23
N ASN A 162 -36.41 -19.52 4.41
CA ASN A 162 -37.87 -19.64 4.44
C ASN A 162 -38.47 -20.39 3.23
N LYS A 163 -37.73 -20.53 2.14
CA LYS A 163 -38.10 -21.28 0.93
C LYS A 163 -36.86 -21.65 0.14
N ALA A 164 -36.99 -22.60 -0.79
CA ALA A 164 -35.95 -22.86 -1.78
C ALA A 164 -35.67 -21.60 -2.61
N ALA A 165 -34.43 -21.46 -3.08
CA ALA A 165 -34.04 -20.33 -3.91
C ALA A 165 -33.20 -20.76 -5.09
N LYS A 166 -33.51 -20.18 -6.24
CA LYS A 166 -32.61 -20.12 -7.39
C LYS A 166 -31.63 -18.98 -7.16
N ILE A 167 -30.37 -19.30 -6.99
CA ILE A 167 -29.29 -18.35 -6.72
C ILE A 167 -28.39 -18.30 -7.95
N ILE A 168 -28.16 -17.11 -8.49
CA ILE A 168 -27.25 -16.88 -9.61
C ILE A 168 -26.05 -16.13 -9.06
N PHE A 169 -24.87 -16.77 -9.10
CA PHE A 169 -23.61 -16.11 -8.84
C PHE A 169 -23.01 -15.63 -10.16
N SER A 170 -22.71 -14.35 -10.23
CA SER A 170 -22.17 -13.69 -11.43
C SER A 170 -20.82 -13.02 -11.16
N PRO A 171 -19.76 -13.80 -10.86
CA PRO A 171 -18.42 -13.27 -10.61
C PRO A 171 -17.85 -12.60 -11.85
N TYR A 172 -17.10 -11.52 -11.65
CA TYR A 172 -16.47 -10.79 -12.74
C TYR A 172 -15.07 -10.29 -12.42
N VAL A 173 -14.31 -9.97 -13.48
CA VAL A 173 -13.11 -9.15 -13.45
C VAL A 173 -13.33 -7.94 -14.36
N ASP A 174 -12.93 -6.74 -13.92
CA ASP A 174 -13.32 -5.49 -14.58
C ASP A 174 -12.22 -4.40 -14.50
N ALA A 175 -11.68 -3.98 -15.64
CA ALA A 175 -10.72 -2.90 -15.77
C ALA A 175 -11.34 -1.51 -16.01
N GLY A 176 -12.67 -1.41 -16.08
CA GLY A 176 -13.43 -0.16 -16.25
C GLY A 176 -13.51 0.73 -15.00
N VAL A 177 -12.54 0.61 -14.08
CA VAL A 177 -12.51 1.32 -12.79
C VAL A 177 -12.14 2.80 -12.94
N LYS A 178 -12.44 3.59 -11.90
CA LYS A 178 -12.11 5.03 -11.79
C LYS A 178 -11.42 5.31 -10.46
N ASN A 179 -10.63 6.38 -10.41
CA ASN A 179 -10.11 6.97 -9.18
C ASN A 179 -10.99 8.14 -8.76
N GLU A 180 -11.31 8.27 -7.47
CA GLU A 180 -12.08 9.42 -6.95
C GLU A 180 -11.25 10.71 -6.95
N ASP A 181 -9.93 10.59 -6.74
CA ASP A 181 -9.02 11.72 -6.60
C ASP A 181 -8.32 12.16 -7.90
N ALA A 182 -8.79 11.70 -9.06
CA ALA A 182 -8.23 12.07 -10.36
C ALA A 182 -8.34 13.58 -10.61
N ASN A 183 -7.23 14.25 -10.94
CA ASN A 183 -7.20 15.71 -11.11
C ASN A 183 -8.07 16.22 -12.28
N TRP A 184 -8.30 15.34 -13.26
CA TRP A 184 -8.93 15.65 -14.57
C TRP A 184 -10.00 14.62 -14.99
N GLU A 185 -10.50 13.78 -14.08
CA GLU A 185 -11.53 12.75 -14.35
C GLU A 185 -11.18 11.77 -15.50
N GLU A 186 -9.89 11.56 -15.76
CA GLU A 186 -9.39 10.67 -16.81
C GLU A 186 -9.43 9.19 -16.39
N LYS A 187 -9.57 8.28 -17.36
CA LYS A 187 -9.29 6.86 -17.14
C LYS A 187 -7.79 6.64 -17.07
N PHE A 188 -7.34 5.82 -16.13
CA PHE A 188 -5.91 5.49 -15.99
C PHE A 188 -5.51 4.17 -16.63
N TRP A 189 -6.48 3.30 -16.90
CA TRP A 189 -6.27 1.98 -17.49
C TRP A 189 -6.77 1.89 -18.93
N GLU A 190 -5.92 1.38 -19.80
CA GLU A 190 -6.21 0.95 -21.16
C GLU A 190 -6.40 -0.57 -21.17
N PRO A 191 -7.60 -1.09 -21.46
CA PRO A 191 -7.81 -2.52 -21.66
C PRO A 191 -7.08 -3.01 -22.91
N MET A 192 -6.24 -4.03 -22.76
CA MET A 192 -5.36 -4.55 -23.81
C MET A 192 -5.82 -5.90 -24.34
N ASP A 193 -6.17 -6.82 -23.44
CA ASP A 193 -6.54 -8.18 -23.80
C ASP A 193 -7.59 -8.73 -22.82
N VAL A 194 -8.50 -9.53 -23.34
CA VAL A 194 -9.57 -10.18 -22.58
C VAL A 194 -9.65 -11.63 -23.01
N GLN A 195 -9.41 -12.55 -22.08
CA GLN A 195 -9.45 -13.99 -22.32
C GLN A 195 -10.31 -14.69 -21.28
N HIS A 196 -10.95 -15.78 -21.69
CA HIS A 196 -11.62 -16.68 -20.75
C HIS A 196 -11.56 -18.12 -21.26
N SER A 197 -11.53 -19.07 -20.33
CA SER A 197 -11.56 -20.51 -20.64
C SER A 197 -12.08 -21.28 -19.44
N GLY A 198 -13.09 -22.12 -19.65
CA GLY A 198 -13.75 -22.85 -18.55
C GLY A 198 -14.26 -21.88 -17.48
N ASN A 199 -13.79 -22.07 -16.24
CA ASN A 199 -14.12 -21.21 -15.09
C ASN A 199 -13.04 -20.16 -14.80
N GLU A 200 -12.19 -19.84 -15.77
CA GLU A 200 -11.09 -18.88 -15.63
C GLU A 200 -11.29 -17.69 -16.58
N ALA A 201 -11.07 -16.47 -16.09
CA ALA A 201 -11.12 -15.25 -16.90
C ALA A 201 -9.96 -14.32 -16.55
N PHE A 202 -9.54 -13.53 -17.55
CA PHE A 202 -8.40 -12.65 -17.49
C PHE A 202 -8.72 -11.35 -18.24
N VAL A 203 -8.42 -10.22 -17.61
CA VAL A 203 -8.41 -8.90 -18.24
C VAL A 203 -7.03 -8.29 -18.04
N VAL A 204 -6.32 -8.07 -19.13
CA VAL A 204 -5.04 -7.36 -19.14
C VAL A 204 -5.32 -5.90 -19.41
N ALA A 205 -4.87 -5.03 -18.51
CA ALA A 205 -4.92 -3.59 -18.70
C ALA A 205 -3.54 -2.96 -18.50
N ARG A 206 -3.29 -1.86 -19.20
CA ARG A 206 -2.05 -1.10 -19.14
C ARG A 206 -2.31 0.33 -18.69
N THR A 207 -1.48 0.88 -17.83
CA THR A 207 -1.58 2.29 -17.44
C THR A 207 -1.19 3.21 -18.61
N PHE A 208 -1.97 4.25 -18.92
CA PHE A 208 -1.75 5.08 -20.13
C PHE A 208 -0.37 5.77 -20.21
N LYS A 209 0.20 6.22 -19.08
CA LYS A 209 1.44 7.03 -19.06
C LYS A 209 2.69 6.29 -18.62
N THR A 210 2.56 5.37 -17.68
CA THR A 210 3.67 4.60 -17.09
C THR A 210 3.84 3.22 -17.72
N HIS A 211 2.88 2.78 -18.53
CA HIS A 211 2.88 1.49 -19.22
C HIS A 211 3.09 0.25 -18.32
N PHE A 212 2.78 0.34 -17.03
CA PHE A 212 2.61 -0.85 -16.19
C PHE A 212 1.44 -1.66 -16.70
N SER A 213 1.63 -2.96 -16.88
CA SER A 213 0.57 -3.87 -17.31
C SER A 213 0.20 -4.81 -16.16
N ALA A 214 -1.10 -5.02 -15.97
CA ALA A 214 -1.64 -5.89 -14.95
C ALA A 214 -2.67 -6.84 -15.58
N ALA A 215 -2.47 -8.15 -15.41
CA ALA A 215 -3.52 -9.13 -15.68
C ALA A 215 -4.31 -9.37 -14.40
N THR A 216 -5.58 -8.98 -14.45
CA THR A 216 -6.56 -9.22 -13.40
C THR A 216 -7.30 -10.49 -13.73
N TYR A 217 -7.31 -11.45 -12.81
CA TYR A 217 -7.79 -12.78 -13.12
C TYR A 217 -8.79 -13.28 -12.09
N MET A 218 -9.57 -14.28 -12.51
CA MET A 218 -10.39 -15.06 -11.60
C MET A 218 -10.43 -16.53 -12.01
N HIS A 219 -10.59 -17.40 -11.01
CA HIS A 219 -11.08 -18.77 -11.13
C HIS A 219 -12.24 -18.96 -10.14
N ASN A 220 -13.30 -19.63 -10.57
CA ASN A 220 -14.50 -19.85 -9.75
C ASN A 220 -14.83 -21.34 -9.60
N SER A 221 -15.20 -21.75 -8.39
CA SER A 221 -15.74 -23.06 -8.06
C SER A 221 -17.06 -22.89 -7.29
N ILE A 222 -18.06 -23.71 -7.61
CA ILE A 222 -19.40 -23.63 -7.02
C ILE A 222 -19.66 -24.88 -6.19
N GLN A 223 -20.15 -24.70 -4.97
CA GLN A 223 -20.46 -25.81 -4.07
C GLN A 223 -21.90 -25.72 -3.55
N LEU A 224 -22.48 -26.88 -3.26
CA LEU A 224 -23.73 -27.01 -2.50
C LEU A 224 -23.45 -27.86 -1.26
N ASN A 225 -23.78 -27.34 -0.08
CA ASN A 225 -23.49 -27.99 1.21
C ASN A 225 -22.00 -28.41 1.33
N GLY A 226 -21.09 -27.56 0.86
CA GLY A 226 -19.64 -27.80 0.85
C GLY A 226 -19.14 -28.79 -0.20
N SER A 227 -20.02 -29.43 -0.97
CA SER A 227 -19.65 -30.34 -2.06
C SER A 227 -19.52 -29.59 -3.37
N ASP A 228 -18.35 -29.67 -4.01
CA ASP A 228 -18.10 -29.07 -5.33
C ASP A 228 -19.01 -29.68 -6.39
N LEU A 229 -19.79 -28.83 -7.06
CA LEU A 229 -20.72 -29.23 -8.12
C LEU A 229 -20.01 -29.48 -9.45
N LYS A 230 -18.74 -29.06 -9.59
CA LYS A 230 -17.93 -29.19 -10.81
C LYS A 230 -18.63 -28.66 -12.06
N VAL A 231 -19.39 -27.58 -11.89
CA VAL A 231 -20.15 -26.93 -12.96
C VAL A 231 -19.29 -25.91 -13.70
N ALA A 232 -19.50 -25.82 -15.01
CA ALA A 232 -19.02 -24.71 -15.82
C ALA A 232 -20.01 -23.53 -15.75
N ALA A 233 -19.54 -22.33 -16.10
CA ALA A 233 -20.41 -21.18 -16.27
C ALA A 233 -21.49 -21.48 -17.33
N GLN A 234 -22.75 -21.15 -17.02
CA GLN A 234 -23.87 -21.34 -17.93
C GLN A 234 -23.89 -20.27 -19.02
N ASP A 235 -23.47 -19.05 -18.67
CA ASP A 235 -23.32 -17.93 -19.57
C ASP A 235 -22.04 -17.16 -19.26
N VAL A 236 -21.50 -16.50 -20.29
CA VAL A 236 -20.30 -15.68 -20.23
C VAL A 236 -20.53 -14.38 -21.00
N ALA A 237 -20.61 -13.27 -20.27
CA ALA A 237 -20.62 -11.94 -20.84
C ALA A 237 -19.20 -11.37 -20.87
N ALA A 238 -18.60 -11.31 -22.05
CA ALA A 238 -17.27 -10.74 -22.27
C ALA A 238 -17.36 -9.43 -23.07
N GLY A 239 -16.79 -8.37 -22.51
CA GLY A 239 -16.64 -7.06 -23.13
C GLY A 239 -15.17 -6.75 -23.44
N LYS A 240 -14.86 -5.46 -23.64
CA LYS A 240 -13.49 -4.99 -23.91
C LYS A 240 -12.62 -4.88 -22.66
N ASP A 241 -13.24 -4.71 -21.51
CA ASP A 241 -12.60 -4.42 -20.21
C ASP A 241 -13.14 -5.29 -19.09
N LYS A 242 -14.15 -6.14 -19.36
CA LYS A 242 -14.84 -6.92 -18.34
C LYS A 242 -15.17 -8.31 -18.85
N VAL A 243 -15.04 -9.31 -17.97
CA VAL A 243 -15.62 -10.64 -18.17
C VAL A 243 -16.45 -10.99 -16.95
N GLN A 244 -17.68 -11.42 -17.17
CA GLN A 244 -18.60 -11.89 -16.15
C GLN A 244 -19.10 -13.29 -16.51
N PHE A 245 -19.05 -14.21 -15.55
CA PHE A 245 -19.66 -15.53 -15.68
C PHE A 245 -21.02 -15.55 -15.00
N SER A 246 -21.83 -16.56 -15.30
CA SER A 246 -23.11 -16.82 -14.61
C SER A 246 -23.18 -18.29 -14.21
N TYR A 247 -23.38 -18.54 -12.91
CA TYR A 247 -23.57 -19.87 -12.35
C TYR A 247 -24.91 -19.91 -11.62
N VAL A 248 -25.80 -20.81 -12.04
CA VAL A 248 -27.09 -21.01 -11.38
C VAL A 248 -27.01 -22.20 -10.45
N VAL A 249 -27.44 -22.00 -9.20
CA VAL A 249 -27.56 -23.02 -8.17
C VAL A 249 -28.99 -23.02 -7.65
N GLU A 250 -29.64 -24.17 -7.71
CA GLU A 250 -30.91 -24.41 -7.03
C GLU A 250 -30.60 -24.91 -5.63
N ALA A 251 -30.89 -24.10 -4.61
CA ALA A 251 -30.67 -24.44 -3.21
C ALA A 251 -32.01 -24.64 -2.50
N GLY A 252 -32.20 -25.82 -1.89
CA GLY A 252 -33.30 -26.09 -0.99
C GLY A 252 -33.26 -25.20 0.25
N GLN A 253 -34.38 -25.14 0.98
CA GLN A 253 -34.42 -24.47 2.27
C GLN A 253 -33.39 -25.11 3.22
N GLY A 254 -32.51 -24.29 3.80
CA GLY A 254 -31.44 -24.73 4.70
C GLY A 254 -30.20 -25.28 4.00
N GLU A 255 -30.19 -25.41 2.68
CA GLU A 255 -28.98 -25.77 1.92
C GLU A 255 -28.13 -24.53 1.65
N THR A 256 -26.81 -24.68 1.76
CA THR A 256 -25.87 -23.57 1.53
C THR A 256 -25.28 -23.68 0.13
N ALA A 257 -25.63 -22.73 -0.74
CA ALA A 257 -24.93 -22.52 -2.00
C ALA A 257 -23.70 -21.64 -1.75
N SER A 258 -22.56 -21.96 -2.36
CA SER A 258 -21.36 -21.17 -2.20
C SER A 258 -20.53 -21.03 -3.47
N LEU A 259 -19.83 -19.91 -3.56
CA LEU A 259 -18.84 -19.62 -4.57
C LEU A 259 -17.47 -19.43 -3.90
N ILE A 260 -16.47 -20.18 -4.35
CA ILE A 260 -15.06 -19.93 -4.04
C ILE A 260 -14.43 -19.25 -5.24
N LYS A 261 -13.90 -18.04 -5.03
CA LYS A 261 -13.18 -17.25 -6.04
C LYS A 261 -11.72 -17.17 -5.66
N PHE A 262 -10.85 -17.60 -6.56
CA PHE A 262 -9.44 -17.25 -6.55
C PHE A 262 -9.21 -16.13 -7.56
N GLY A 263 -8.51 -15.07 -7.19
CA GLY A 263 -8.28 -13.94 -8.09
C GLY A 263 -7.20 -13.02 -7.56
N GLY A 264 -6.82 -12.01 -8.34
CA GLY A 264 -5.78 -11.08 -7.98
C GLY A 264 -5.10 -10.51 -9.20
N TYR A 265 -3.81 -10.20 -9.08
CA TYR A 265 -3.04 -9.52 -10.11
C TYR A 265 -1.70 -10.19 -10.34
N THR A 266 -1.35 -10.38 -11.62
CA THR A 266 0.04 -10.54 -12.04
C THR A 266 0.47 -9.29 -12.80
N VAL A 267 1.64 -8.74 -12.50
CA VAL A 267 2.06 -7.44 -13.03
C VAL A 267 3.40 -7.46 -13.75
N SER A 268 3.56 -6.53 -14.69
CA SER A 268 4.79 -6.36 -15.51
C SER A 268 6.02 -5.93 -14.70
N LEU A 269 5.84 -5.58 -13.42
CA LEU A 269 6.95 -5.39 -12.48
C LEU A 269 7.62 -6.72 -12.10
N ASN A 270 6.89 -7.83 -12.11
CA ASN A 270 7.37 -9.13 -11.61
C ASN A 270 7.47 -10.18 -12.71
N HIS A 271 6.76 -9.98 -13.82
CA HIS A 271 6.71 -10.89 -14.94
C HIS A 271 6.94 -10.14 -16.25
N ASP A 272 7.36 -10.87 -17.29
CA ASP A 272 7.33 -10.34 -18.65
C ASP A 272 5.89 -9.99 -19.06
N GLU A 273 5.69 -8.84 -19.70
CA GLU A 273 4.34 -8.35 -20.04
C GLU A 273 3.56 -9.32 -20.95
N ASN A 274 4.25 -10.11 -21.77
CA ASN A 274 3.63 -11.08 -22.68
C ASN A 274 3.22 -12.37 -21.96
N ASN A 275 3.68 -12.56 -20.72
CA ASN A 275 3.47 -13.77 -19.94
C ASN A 275 2.53 -13.59 -18.74
N LEU A 276 1.89 -12.41 -18.59
CA LEU A 276 1.03 -12.13 -17.43
C LEU A 276 -0.12 -13.13 -17.29
N ILE A 277 -0.82 -13.47 -18.38
CA ILE A 277 -1.90 -14.47 -18.34
C ILE A 277 -1.35 -15.86 -17.98
N SER A 278 -0.16 -16.22 -18.47
CA SER A 278 0.49 -17.49 -18.15
C SER A 278 0.88 -17.57 -16.67
N ALA A 279 1.40 -16.48 -16.10
CA ALA A 279 1.67 -16.36 -14.68
C ALA A 279 0.38 -16.50 -13.85
N ALA A 280 -0.70 -15.81 -14.24
CA ALA A 280 -1.99 -15.90 -13.56
C ALA A 280 -2.57 -17.33 -13.60
N LYS A 281 -2.43 -18.04 -14.74
CA LYS A 281 -2.80 -19.47 -14.84
C LYS A 281 -1.99 -20.36 -13.91
N GLN A 282 -0.71 -20.07 -13.71
CA GLN A 282 0.11 -20.80 -12.75
C GLN A 282 -0.38 -20.58 -11.31
N VAL A 283 -0.66 -19.33 -10.93
CA VAL A 283 -1.23 -19.01 -9.61
C VAL A 283 -2.56 -19.73 -9.38
N ILE A 284 -3.46 -19.73 -10.39
CA ILE A 284 -4.72 -20.48 -10.33
C ILE A 284 -4.48 -21.98 -10.16
N THR A 285 -3.53 -22.56 -10.91
CA THR A 285 -3.22 -23.99 -10.86
C THR A 285 -2.75 -24.39 -9.46
N ASP A 286 -1.85 -23.62 -8.86
CA ASP A 286 -1.33 -23.87 -7.53
C ASP A 286 -2.41 -23.69 -6.45
N ALA A 287 -3.25 -22.66 -6.57
CA ALA A 287 -4.37 -22.43 -5.66
C ALA A 287 -5.41 -23.56 -5.71
N LYS A 288 -5.75 -24.07 -6.91
CA LYS A 288 -6.67 -25.21 -7.09
C LYS A 288 -6.12 -26.50 -6.53
N ALA A 289 -4.82 -26.75 -6.68
CA ALA A 289 -4.17 -27.93 -6.15
C ALA A 289 -4.23 -27.98 -4.61
N LYS A 290 -4.17 -26.82 -3.94
CA LYS A 290 -4.28 -26.70 -2.48
C LYS A 290 -5.73 -26.71 -1.99
N GLY A 291 -6.61 -25.96 -2.65
CA GLY A 291 -7.98 -25.74 -2.22
C GLY A 291 -8.12 -24.68 -1.12
N TYR A 292 -9.36 -24.26 -0.84
CA TYR A 292 -9.67 -23.16 0.07
C TYR A 292 -9.14 -23.38 1.50
N ASP A 293 -9.42 -24.54 2.10
CA ASP A 293 -9.09 -24.79 3.51
C ASP A 293 -7.58 -24.77 3.76
N ALA A 294 -6.80 -25.41 2.87
CA ALA A 294 -5.34 -25.41 2.98
C ALA A 294 -4.74 -24.00 2.79
N LEU A 295 -5.29 -23.20 1.87
CA LEU A 295 -4.87 -21.81 1.68
C LEU A 295 -5.19 -20.94 2.92
N LEU A 296 -6.33 -21.17 3.56
CA LEU A 296 -6.70 -20.48 4.79
C LEU A 296 -5.78 -20.88 5.95
N ASP A 297 -5.41 -22.16 6.06
CA ASP A 297 -4.47 -22.62 7.07
C ASP A 297 -3.05 -22.09 6.84
N GLU A 298 -2.60 -21.98 5.59
CA GLU A 298 -1.35 -21.28 5.25
C GLU A 298 -1.37 -19.81 5.65
N GLN A 299 -2.49 -19.11 5.43
CA GLN A 299 -2.67 -17.72 5.86
C GLN A 299 -2.57 -17.59 7.39
N LYS A 300 -3.25 -18.46 8.14
CA LYS A 300 -3.19 -18.51 9.60
C LYS A 300 -1.77 -18.75 10.11
N ALA A 301 -1.06 -19.70 9.50
CA ALA A 301 0.31 -20.01 9.87
C ALA A 301 1.27 -18.84 9.57
N ALA A 302 1.11 -18.17 8.43
CA ALA A 302 1.90 -17.00 8.09
C ALA A 302 1.68 -15.84 9.07
N TRP A 303 0.43 -15.58 9.46
CA TRP A 303 0.13 -14.57 10.48
C TRP A 303 0.62 -14.95 11.87
N ALA A 304 0.52 -16.22 12.26
CA ALA A 304 1.07 -16.69 13.53
C ALA A 304 2.57 -16.39 13.64
N SER A 305 3.35 -16.63 12.56
CA SER A 305 4.78 -16.31 12.52
C SER A 305 5.08 -14.80 12.63
N ILE A 306 4.22 -13.94 12.08
CA ILE A 306 4.34 -12.49 12.26
C ILE A 306 4.10 -12.12 13.73
N TRP A 307 3.06 -12.67 14.35
CA TRP A 307 2.70 -12.37 15.74
C TRP A 307 3.72 -12.86 16.76
N GLU A 308 4.43 -13.96 16.48
CA GLU A 308 5.53 -14.44 17.33
C GLU A 308 6.61 -13.37 17.58
N MET A 309 6.87 -12.51 16.59
CA MET A 309 7.90 -11.47 16.67
C MET A 309 7.36 -10.07 16.98
N ALA A 310 6.12 -9.79 16.60
CA ALA A 310 5.59 -8.43 16.60
C ALA A 310 4.53 -8.16 17.67
N ASP A 311 3.95 -9.19 18.33
CA ASP A 311 2.84 -8.96 19.28
C ASP A 311 3.27 -8.15 20.51
N ILE A 312 2.37 -7.30 20.96
CA ILE A 312 2.49 -6.52 22.20
C ILE A 312 1.28 -6.87 23.06
N THR A 313 1.52 -7.52 24.20
CA THR A 313 0.46 -7.85 25.16
C THR A 313 0.24 -6.69 26.12
N ILE A 314 -1.02 -6.25 26.25
CA ILE A 314 -1.47 -5.24 27.20
C ILE A 314 -2.57 -5.87 28.06
N ASP A 315 -2.26 -6.10 29.33
CA ASP A 315 -3.22 -6.64 30.29
C ASP A 315 -4.20 -5.57 30.77
N ALA A 316 -5.42 -6.00 31.10
CA ALA A 316 -6.48 -5.18 31.71
C ALA A 316 -7.03 -4.00 30.88
N ASP A 317 -6.55 -3.76 29.65
CA ASP A 317 -7.13 -2.79 28.71
C ASP A 317 -7.32 -3.40 27.32
N VAL A 318 -8.50 -3.99 27.09
CA VAL A 318 -8.86 -4.63 25.81
C VAL A 318 -8.90 -3.64 24.65
N LYS A 319 -9.26 -2.36 24.88
CA LYS A 319 -9.32 -1.37 23.80
C LYS A 319 -7.91 -0.98 23.37
N ALA A 320 -6.99 -0.79 24.33
CA ALA A 320 -5.58 -0.58 24.03
C ALA A 320 -4.95 -1.80 23.34
N GLN A 321 -5.25 -3.02 23.82
CA GLN A 321 -4.77 -4.26 23.22
C GLN A 321 -5.25 -4.43 21.76
N GLN A 322 -6.53 -4.16 21.51
CA GLN A 322 -7.12 -4.16 20.17
C GLN A 322 -6.43 -3.12 19.28
N GLY A 323 -6.25 -1.89 19.78
CA GLY A 323 -5.62 -0.79 19.04
C GLY A 323 -4.17 -1.07 18.64
N ILE A 324 -3.34 -1.59 19.56
CA ILE A 324 -1.93 -1.87 19.24
C ILE A 324 -1.80 -3.01 18.23
N ARG A 325 -2.61 -4.07 18.36
CA ARG A 325 -2.64 -5.17 17.38
C ARG A 325 -3.15 -4.69 16.03
N PHE A 326 -4.15 -3.82 15.99
CA PHE A 326 -4.61 -3.23 14.73
C PHE A 326 -3.52 -2.46 14.00
N ASN A 327 -2.73 -1.65 14.72
CA ASN A 327 -1.62 -0.91 14.14
C ASN A 327 -0.56 -1.85 13.57
N ILE A 328 -0.14 -2.88 14.34
CA ILE A 328 0.84 -3.88 13.91
C ILE A 328 0.33 -4.65 12.69
N PHE A 329 -0.94 -5.05 12.71
CA PHE A 329 -1.59 -5.76 11.62
C PHE A 329 -1.58 -4.94 10.33
N GLN A 330 -2.04 -3.69 10.35
CA GLN A 330 -2.12 -2.84 9.16
C GLN A 330 -0.74 -2.44 8.61
N LEU A 331 0.27 -2.27 9.47
CA LEU A 331 1.66 -2.08 9.02
C LEU A 331 2.14 -3.29 8.21
N ASN A 332 1.91 -4.51 8.71
CA ASN A 332 2.27 -5.75 8.02
C ASN A 332 1.45 -6.01 6.74
N GLN A 333 0.19 -5.59 6.71
CA GLN A 333 -0.65 -5.69 5.50
C GLN A 333 -0.14 -4.75 4.39
N THR A 334 0.46 -3.62 4.77
CA THR A 334 0.99 -2.61 3.84
C THR A 334 2.39 -2.96 3.33
N TYR A 335 3.28 -3.46 4.20
CA TYR A 335 4.66 -3.77 3.81
C TYR A 335 5.22 -4.95 4.60
N LEU A 336 5.65 -5.99 3.88
CA LEU A 336 6.28 -7.18 4.47
C LEU A 336 7.81 -7.19 4.33
N GLY A 337 8.38 -6.24 3.59
CA GLY A 337 9.83 -6.20 3.34
C GLY A 337 10.36 -7.13 2.26
N LYS A 338 9.48 -7.81 1.52
CA LYS A 338 9.84 -8.78 0.47
C LYS A 338 10.42 -8.13 -0.80
N ASP A 339 10.05 -6.88 -1.08
CA ASP A 339 10.45 -6.17 -2.30
C ASP A 339 11.18 -4.85 -1.97
N PRO A 340 12.47 -4.71 -2.33
CA PRO A 340 13.25 -3.48 -2.09
C PRO A 340 12.87 -2.31 -3.01
N ARG A 341 12.01 -2.52 -4.02
CA ARG A 341 11.48 -1.46 -4.89
C ARG A 341 10.27 -0.75 -4.29
N LEU A 342 9.64 -1.36 -3.29
CA LEU A 342 8.43 -0.85 -2.65
C LEU A 342 8.73 -0.04 -1.39
N ASN A 343 7.75 0.76 -0.97
CA ASN A 343 7.80 1.57 0.23
C ASN A 343 6.40 1.63 0.88
N ILE A 344 6.24 2.45 1.92
CA ILE A 344 5.03 2.53 2.74
C ILE A 344 4.32 3.85 2.45
N GLY A 345 3.15 3.76 1.83
CA GLY A 345 2.28 4.93 1.63
C GLY A 345 1.62 5.37 2.94
N PRO A 346 1.36 6.69 3.16
CA PRO A 346 0.74 7.19 4.39
C PRO A 346 -0.62 6.55 4.74
N LYS A 347 -1.34 6.04 3.74
CA LYS A 347 -2.61 5.32 3.91
C LYS A 347 -2.53 3.85 3.44
N GLY A 348 -1.33 3.32 3.22
CA GLY A 348 -1.13 1.98 2.67
C GLY A 348 -2.06 1.71 1.48
N PHE A 349 -2.79 0.59 1.54
CA PHE A 349 -3.77 0.19 0.53
C PHE A 349 -5.22 0.45 0.97
N THR A 350 -5.47 1.51 1.73
CA THR A 350 -6.79 1.75 2.35
C THR A 350 -7.52 2.97 1.77
N GLY A 351 -6.94 3.70 0.81
CA GLY A 351 -7.54 4.91 0.25
C GLY A 351 -6.58 5.70 -0.65
N GLU A 352 -7.11 6.70 -1.35
CA GLU A 352 -6.34 7.43 -2.38
C GLU A 352 -5.60 8.68 -1.87
N LYS A 353 -6.06 9.32 -0.77
CA LYS A 353 -5.39 10.52 -0.25
C LYS A 353 -3.92 10.25 0.08
N TYR A 354 -3.03 11.18 -0.32
CA TYR A 354 -1.56 11.07 -0.33
C TYR A 354 -0.97 10.16 -1.42
N GLY A 355 -1.81 9.65 -2.33
CA GLY A 355 -1.40 8.95 -3.54
C GLY A 355 -0.69 7.62 -3.32
N GLY A 356 -0.69 7.06 -2.11
CA GLY A 356 0.08 5.85 -1.77
C GLY A 356 1.60 6.01 -1.96
N SER A 357 2.09 7.25 -2.06
CA SER A 357 3.48 7.60 -2.37
C SER A 357 4.40 7.49 -1.16
N THR A 358 5.71 7.55 -1.39
CA THR A 358 6.74 7.55 -0.35
C THR A 358 6.94 8.94 0.24
N TYR A 359 6.96 9.04 1.57
CA TYR A 359 7.20 10.25 2.36
C TYR A 359 8.33 10.03 3.39
N TRP A 360 8.69 11.08 4.14
CA TRP A 360 9.65 10.99 5.25
C TRP A 360 9.13 10.15 6.43
N ASP A 361 7.82 9.87 6.48
CA ASP A 361 7.15 8.98 7.43
C ASP A 361 7.87 7.63 7.58
N THR A 362 8.33 7.07 6.45
CA THR A 362 9.04 5.78 6.42
C THR A 362 10.27 5.81 7.31
N GLU A 363 11.14 6.80 7.12
CA GLU A 363 12.40 6.89 7.85
C GLU A 363 12.21 7.35 9.30
N ALA A 364 11.27 8.26 9.53
CA ALA A 364 11.04 8.84 10.86
C ALA A 364 10.25 7.92 11.80
N TYR A 365 9.24 7.18 11.28
CA TYR A 365 8.29 6.44 12.11
C TYR A 365 8.24 4.95 11.81
N CYS A 366 8.34 4.53 10.54
CA CYS A 366 8.16 3.12 10.18
C CYS A 366 9.40 2.26 10.42
N ILE A 367 10.60 2.74 10.04
CA ILE A 367 11.85 1.98 10.17
C ILE A 367 12.08 1.43 11.58
N PRO A 368 11.86 2.19 12.68
CA PRO A 368 11.97 1.65 14.04
C PRO A 368 11.14 0.38 14.29
N PHE A 369 9.89 0.35 13.79
CA PHE A 369 9.02 -0.82 13.90
C PHE A 369 9.58 -2.02 13.13
N TYR A 370 9.98 -1.83 11.87
CA TYR A 370 10.50 -2.93 11.06
C TYR A 370 11.85 -3.46 11.56
N MET A 371 12.71 -2.60 12.09
CA MET A 371 13.95 -3.06 12.73
C MET A 371 13.70 -3.94 13.95
N ALA A 372 12.67 -3.62 14.74
CA ALA A 372 12.37 -4.34 15.98
C ALA A 372 11.57 -5.63 15.76
N THR A 373 10.78 -5.71 14.69
CA THR A 373 9.78 -6.78 14.50
C THR A 373 10.01 -7.68 13.29
N LYS A 374 11.00 -7.35 12.45
CA LYS A 374 11.35 -8.11 11.24
C LYS A 374 12.85 -8.41 11.17
N ASP A 375 13.21 -9.24 10.20
CA ASP A 375 14.61 -9.43 9.81
C ASP A 375 15.23 -8.08 9.41
N GLN A 376 16.48 -7.85 9.82
CA GLN A 376 17.21 -6.61 9.56
C GLN A 376 17.27 -6.22 8.07
N GLN A 377 17.19 -7.20 7.17
CA GLN A 377 17.14 -6.98 5.73
C GLN A 377 15.93 -6.13 5.31
N VAL A 378 14.81 -6.18 6.05
CA VAL A 378 13.62 -5.37 5.75
C VAL A 378 13.91 -3.88 5.94
N ALA A 379 14.49 -3.49 7.07
CA ALA A 379 14.91 -2.10 7.29
C ALA A 379 16.03 -1.69 6.31
N ARG A 380 16.95 -2.60 6.01
CA ARG A 380 18.00 -2.38 5.01
C ARG A 380 17.44 -2.16 3.60
N ASN A 381 16.34 -2.82 3.23
CA ASN A 381 15.65 -2.64 1.96
C ASN A 381 15.05 -1.23 1.85
N LEU A 382 14.43 -0.72 2.92
CA LEU A 382 13.92 0.66 2.97
C LEU A 382 15.04 1.70 2.80
N LEU A 383 16.22 1.47 3.40
CA LEU A 383 17.38 2.32 3.17
C LEU A 383 17.95 2.18 1.74
N THR A 384 17.91 0.96 1.17
CA THR A 384 18.36 0.70 -0.20
C THR A 384 17.46 1.40 -1.22
N TYR A 385 16.15 1.49 -0.96
CA TYR A 385 15.21 2.26 -1.76
C TYR A 385 15.66 3.73 -1.90
N ARG A 386 16.06 4.38 -0.80
CA ARG A 386 16.56 5.77 -0.85
C ARG A 386 17.90 5.89 -1.58
N TYR A 387 18.80 4.93 -1.43
CA TYR A 387 20.05 4.90 -2.18
C TYR A 387 19.80 4.78 -3.69
N ASN A 388 18.90 3.90 -4.13
CA ASN A 388 18.55 3.72 -5.54
C ASN A 388 17.97 5.00 -6.18
N HIS A 389 17.41 5.90 -5.37
CA HIS A 389 16.86 7.19 -5.80
C HIS A 389 17.80 8.39 -5.55
N LEU A 390 19.07 8.16 -5.20
CA LEU A 390 20.02 9.25 -4.93
C LEU A 390 20.22 10.18 -6.14
N GLU A 391 20.36 9.64 -7.35
CA GLU A 391 20.52 10.46 -8.56
C GLU A 391 19.29 11.36 -8.81
N LYS A 392 18.09 10.84 -8.57
CA LYS A 392 16.85 11.64 -8.66
C LYS A 392 16.77 12.73 -7.59
N ALA A 393 17.25 12.46 -6.37
CA ALA A 393 17.37 13.49 -5.34
C ALA A 393 18.39 14.59 -5.75
N ILE A 394 19.46 14.23 -6.47
CA ILE A 394 20.41 15.20 -7.04
C ILE A 394 19.74 16.04 -8.14
N GLU A 395 19.00 15.42 -9.06
CA GLU A 395 18.21 16.12 -10.08
C GLU A 395 17.19 17.10 -9.47
N ASN A 396 16.50 16.69 -8.40
CA ASN A 396 15.56 17.56 -7.67
C ASN A 396 16.28 18.80 -7.10
N ALA A 397 17.48 18.64 -6.54
CA ALA A 397 18.25 19.76 -6.02
C ALA A 397 18.74 20.68 -7.17
N GLN A 398 19.16 20.11 -8.31
CA GLN A 398 19.58 20.88 -9.48
C GLN A 398 18.48 21.78 -10.03
N LYS A 399 17.22 21.31 -10.03
CA LYS A 399 16.05 22.12 -10.41
C LYS A 399 15.89 23.38 -9.55
N LEU A 400 16.42 23.38 -8.33
CA LEU A 400 16.41 24.51 -7.39
C LEU A 400 17.74 25.28 -7.35
N GLY A 401 18.68 24.98 -8.25
CA GLY A 401 19.95 25.68 -8.37
C GLY A 401 21.09 25.14 -7.49
N PHE A 402 20.91 24.00 -6.84
CA PHE A 402 22.00 23.33 -6.12
C PHE A 402 22.91 22.57 -7.09
N THR A 403 24.20 22.45 -6.73
CA THR A 403 25.23 21.92 -7.64
C THR A 403 26.11 20.88 -6.94
N ASN A 404 27.14 20.39 -7.64
CA ASN A 404 28.17 19.49 -7.11
C ASN A 404 27.63 18.17 -6.51
N GLY A 405 26.48 17.66 -6.98
CA GLY A 405 25.89 16.45 -6.43
C GLY A 405 25.21 16.63 -5.06
N ALA A 406 24.78 17.85 -4.72
CA ALA A 406 23.84 18.07 -3.63
C ALA A 406 22.54 17.29 -3.89
N ALA A 407 22.08 16.54 -2.90
CA ALA A 407 20.87 15.73 -2.98
C ALA A 407 19.77 16.34 -2.11
N LEU A 408 18.61 16.63 -2.70
CA LEU A 408 17.38 16.98 -2.01
C LEU A 408 16.38 15.87 -2.29
N TYR A 409 16.18 15.01 -1.30
CA TYR A 409 15.14 14.00 -1.40
C TYR A 409 13.76 14.67 -1.46
N PRO A 410 12.83 14.10 -2.24
CA PRO A 410 11.50 14.67 -2.42
C PRO A 410 10.66 14.54 -1.15
N MET A 411 9.67 15.41 -0.98
CA MET A 411 8.62 15.22 0.02
C MET A 411 7.74 14.04 -0.37
N VAL A 412 7.37 13.93 -1.65
CA VAL A 412 6.47 12.89 -2.17
C VAL A 412 7.09 12.24 -3.39
N THR A 413 7.16 10.90 -3.43
CA THR A 413 7.70 10.22 -4.61
C THR A 413 7.30 8.76 -4.78
N MET A 414 7.40 8.27 -6.01
CA MET A 414 7.38 6.84 -6.36
C MET A 414 8.73 6.34 -6.89
N ASN A 415 9.44 7.20 -7.63
CA ASN A 415 10.64 6.87 -8.41
C ASN A 415 11.86 7.75 -8.08
N GLY A 416 11.78 8.56 -7.02
CA GLY A 416 12.78 9.52 -6.59
C GLY A 416 12.54 10.98 -7.04
N GLU A 417 11.70 11.22 -8.05
CA GLU A 417 11.33 12.58 -8.45
C GLU A 417 10.32 13.18 -7.48
N GLU A 418 10.42 14.48 -7.24
CA GLU A 418 9.41 15.21 -6.46
C GLU A 418 8.04 15.16 -7.14
N CYS A 419 6.99 15.01 -6.34
CA CYS A 419 5.60 14.97 -6.79
C CYS A 419 4.74 16.01 -6.07
N HIS A 420 5.19 16.59 -4.95
CA HIS A 420 4.43 17.59 -4.20
C HIS A 420 4.38 18.94 -4.90
N ASN A 421 3.25 19.65 -4.82
CA ASN A 421 2.96 20.84 -5.62
C ASN A 421 2.55 22.09 -4.81
N GLU A 422 2.94 22.18 -3.54
CA GLU A 422 2.79 23.37 -2.69
C GLU A 422 4.15 23.86 -2.23
N TRP A 423 4.53 25.10 -2.56
CA TRP A 423 5.91 25.60 -2.43
C TRP A 423 6.41 25.59 -0.98
N GLU A 424 5.53 25.87 -0.02
CA GLU A 424 5.80 25.82 1.42
C GLU A 424 6.24 24.43 1.92
N ILE A 425 5.93 23.37 1.17
CA ILE A 425 6.29 21.99 1.50
C ILE A 425 7.35 21.48 0.53
N THR A 426 7.07 21.55 -0.77
CA THR A 426 7.90 21.05 -1.87
C THR A 426 9.34 21.59 -1.77
N PHE A 427 9.51 22.89 -1.52
CA PHE A 427 10.83 23.52 -1.50
C PHE A 427 11.38 23.76 -0.10
N GLU A 428 10.49 23.88 0.89
CA GLU A 428 10.85 24.45 2.20
C GLU A 428 10.82 23.43 3.34
N GLU A 429 10.11 22.30 3.21
CA GLU A 429 10.09 21.25 4.23
C GLU A 429 11.29 20.30 4.14
N ILE A 430 12.48 20.89 4.16
CA ILE A 430 13.75 20.24 3.83
C ILE A 430 14.30 19.35 4.95
N HIS A 431 13.66 19.33 6.12
CA HIS A 431 14.08 18.49 7.25
C HIS A 431 14.00 16.99 6.95
N ARG A 432 13.19 16.60 5.94
CA ARG A 432 13.12 15.24 5.37
C ARG A 432 14.48 14.65 4.97
N ASN A 433 15.41 15.47 4.48
CA ASN A 433 16.79 15.03 4.23
C ASN A 433 17.48 14.54 5.51
N GLY A 434 17.21 15.22 6.62
CA GLY A 434 17.68 14.84 7.94
C GLY A 434 17.08 13.52 8.43
N ALA A 435 15.80 13.25 8.15
CA ALA A 435 15.17 11.98 8.49
C ALA A 435 15.86 10.79 7.79
N ILE A 436 16.21 10.95 6.51
CA ILE A 436 16.92 9.92 5.74
C ILE A 436 18.33 9.67 6.30
N ALA A 437 19.09 10.72 6.55
CA ALA A 437 20.41 10.59 7.18
C ALA A 437 20.32 9.94 8.57
N PHE A 438 19.31 10.30 9.36
CA PHE A 438 19.08 9.71 10.67
C PHE A 438 18.69 8.25 10.61
N ALA A 439 17.92 7.82 9.61
CA ALA A 439 17.58 6.41 9.42
C ALA A 439 18.82 5.54 9.14
N ILE A 440 19.81 6.05 8.38
CA ILE A 440 21.09 5.37 8.16
C ILE A 440 21.85 5.19 9.49
N TYR A 441 21.91 6.26 10.29
CA TYR A 441 22.50 6.20 11.64
C TYR A 441 21.76 5.21 12.54
N ASN A 442 20.43 5.28 12.56
CA ASN A 442 19.59 4.50 13.44
C ASN A 442 19.66 3.00 13.11
N PHE A 443 19.74 2.65 11.82
CA PHE A 443 19.96 1.27 11.38
C PHE A 443 21.24 0.70 11.97
N TYR A 444 22.39 1.36 11.72
CA TYR A 444 23.66 0.89 12.29
C TYR A 444 23.63 0.85 13.82
N ARG A 445 23.07 1.88 14.47
CA ARG A 445 22.95 1.93 15.93
C ARG A 445 22.15 0.74 16.49
N PHE A 446 21.09 0.34 15.82
CA PHE A 446 20.19 -0.70 16.31
C PHE A 446 20.68 -2.11 15.97
N THR A 447 21.11 -2.35 14.72
CA THR A 447 21.49 -3.69 14.24
C THR A 447 22.95 -4.03 14.47
N GLY A 448 23.82 -3.02 14.62
CA GLY A 448 25.27 -3.19 14.59
C GLY A 448 25.83 -3.46 13.19
N ASP A 449 24.99 -3.56 12.15
CA ASP A 449 25.40 -3.77 10.77
C ASP A 449 25.98 -2.47 10.20
N TYR A 450 27.31 -2.39 10.19
CA TYR A 450 28.02 -1.26 9.60
C TYR A 450 28.14 -1.37 8.08
N SER A 451 27.91 -2.54 7.46
CA SER A 451 28.24 -2.80 6.05
C SER A 451 27.44 -1.90 5.11
N TYR A 452 26.21 -1.52 5.49
CA TYR A 452 25.38 -0.63 4.70
C TYR A 452 26.05 0.74 4.43
N ILE A 453 26.81 1.28 5.38
CA ILE A 453 27.43 2.62 5.25
C ILE A 453 28.47 2.67 4.13
N PRO A 454 29.55 1.85 4.12
CA PRO A 454 30.50 1.84 3.01
C PRO A 454 29.87 1.32 1.71
N GLU A 455 28.91 0.38 1.76
CA GLU A 455 28.30 -0.13 0.54
C GLU A 455 27.41 0.92 -0.18
N LYS A 456 26.68 1.76 0.57
CA LYS A 456 25.63 2.64 0.04
C LYS A 456 25.47 3.95 0.83
N GLY A 457 25.35 3.84 2.15
CA GLY A 457 24.89 4.93 3.01
C GLY A 457 25.79 6.18 2.98
N LEU A 458 27.10 6.02 2.84
CA LEU A 458 28.02 7.15 2.81
C LEU A 458 27.83 8.05 1.59
N GLU A 459 27.46 7.49 0.43
CA GLU A 459 27.16 8.27 -0.77
C GLU A 459 25.91 9.14 -0.57
N VAL A 460 24.89 8.59 0.10
CA VAL A 460 23.66 9.32 0.48
C VAL A 460 23.99 10.46 1.45
N LEU A 461 24.77 10.18 2.49
CA LEU A 461 25.19 11.15 3.50
C LEU A 461 26.00 12.31 2.89
N ILE A 462 26.88 12.02 1.93
CA ILE A 462 27.64 13.02 1.17
C ILE A 462 26.69 13.93 0.36
N GLY A 463 25.75 13.35 -0.39
CA GLY A 463 24.78 14.11 -1.17
C GLY A 463 23.94 15.05 -0.29
N ILE A 464 23.47 14.57 0.85
CA ILE A 464 22.68 15.36 1.81
C ILE A 464 23.53 16.46 2.46
N SER A 465 24.78 16.18 2.84
CA SER A 465 25.68 17.17 3.45
C SER A 465 26.03 18.30 2.48
N ARG A 466 26.19 17.99 1.19
CA ARG A 466 26.35 18.98 0.11
C ARG A 466 25.15 19.91 0.01
N PHE A 467 23.94 19.36 0.09
CA PHE A 467 22.73 20.15 0.13
C PHE A 467 22.72 21.08 1.35
N TRP A 468 22.99 20.57 2.56
CA TRP A 468 22.99 21.40 3.77
C TRP A 468 24.02 22.53 3.72
N GLN A 469 25.24 22.26 3.25
CA GLN A 469 26.26 23.31 3.12
C GLN A 469 25.83 24.41 2.14
N GLN A 470 25.21 24.06 1.01
CA GLN A 470 24.76 25.03 0.01
C GLN A 470 23.47 25.76 0.42
N ARG A 471 22.62 25.11 1.22
CA ARG A 471 21.34 25.67 1.69
C ARG A 471 21.49 26.65 2.85
N ALA A 472 22.56 26.52 3.63
CA ALA A 472 22.88 27.41 4.75
C ALA A 472 23.45 28.75 4.26
N THR A 473 23.00 29.83 4.88
CA THR A 473 23.44 31.20 4.59
C THR A 473 24.28 31.73 5.74
N TYR A 474 25.42 32.37 5.45
CA TYR A 474 26.19 33.05 6.47
C TYR A 474 25.57 34.41 6.82
N SER A 475 25.07 34.56 8.05
CA SER A 475 24.58 35.84 8.55
C SER A 475 25.73 36.65 9.11
N THR A 476 26.10 37.74 8.44
CA THR A 476 27.13 38.68 8.92
C THR A 476 26.72 39.42 10.19
N ASN A 477 25.42 39.63 10.39
CA ASN A 477 24.88 40.23 11.62
C ASN A 477 25.08 39.30 12.83
N ARG A 478 24.79 38.00 12.66
CA ARG A 478 24.90 37.01 13.75
C ARG A 478 26.28 36.37 13.86
N ASN A 479 27.15 36.60 12.87
CA ASN A 479 28.42 35.90 12.69
C ASN A 479 28.27 34.36 12.76
N LYS A 480 27.19 33.85 12.15
CA LYS A 480 26.76 32.45 12.21
C LYS A 480 26.04 32.03 10.92
N TYR A 481 26.11 30.73 10.60
CA TYR A 481 25.25 30.15 9.57
C TYR A 481 23.81 30.05 10.08
N VAL A 482 22.87 30.35 9.17
CA VAL A 482 21.42 30.33 9.39
C VAL A 482 20.75 29.61 8.23
N ILE A 483 19.60 28.98 8.47
CA ILE A 483 18.77 28.41 7.42
C ILE A 483 17.46 29.19 7.39
N LEU A 484 17.20 29.86 6.27
CA LEU A 484 16.08 30.80 6.09
C LEU A 484 15.02 30.22 5.18
N GLY A 485 13.75 30.62 5.35
CA GLY A 485 12.63 30.20 4.49
C GLY A 485 12.44 28.69 4.46
N VAL A 486 12.07 28.11 5.60
CA VAL A 486 11.84 26.67 5.76
C VAL A 486 10.48 26.41 6.39
N THR A 487 9.98 25.21 6.18
CA THR A 487 8.89 24.61 6.96
C THR A 487 9.49 23.49 7.79
N GLY A 488 9.19 23.46 9.09
CA GLY A 488 9.61 22.37 9.97
C GLY A 488 8.58 21.23 9.99
N PRO A 489 8.77 20.22 10.87
CA PRO A 489 7.75 19.18 11.08
C PRO A 489 6.37 19.72 11.50
N ASN A 490 6.32 20.93 12.08
CA ASN A 490 5.07 21.65 12.31
C ASN A 490 4.70 22.42 11.03
N GLU A 491 3.88 21.80 10.18
CA GLU A 491 3.43 22.34 8.90
C GLU A 491 2.52 23.58 9.04
N TYR A 492 2.09 23.97 10.26
CA TYR A 492 1.36 25.22 10.49
C TYR A 492 2.26 26.46 10.49
N GLU A 493 3.58 26.29 10.42
CA GLU A 493 4.56 27.37 10.40
C GLU A 493 5.37 27.30 9.10
N ASN A 494 5.01 28.13 8.13
CA ASN A 494 5.62 28.11 6.79
C ASN A 494 6.54 29.31 6.57
N ASN A 495 7.56 29.13 5.72
CA ASN A 495 8.56 30.15 5.37
C ASN A 495 9.25 30.79 6.60
N VAL A 496 9.36 30.02 7.68
CA VAL A 496 10.01 30.49 8.91
C VAL A 496 11.53 30.47 8.78
N ASN A 497 12.21 31.21 9.65
CA ASN A 497 13.66 31.27 9.68
C ASN A 497 14.19 30.54 10.90
N ASN A 498 15.27 29.77 10.72
CA ASN A 498 15.97 29.05 11.77
C ASN A 498 15.05 28.12 12.59
N ASN A 499 14.21 27.33 11.89
CA ASN A 499 13.50 26.25 12.54
C ASN A 499 14.51 25.38 13.32
N PHE A 500 14.31 25.22 14.63
CA PHE A 500 15.27 24.56 15.50
C PHE A 500 15.59 23.13 15.03
N TYR A 501 14.56 22.36 14.69
CA TYR A 501 14.71 20.98 14.24
C TYR A 501 15.53 20.91 12.94
N THR A 502 15.19 21.74 11.94
CA THR A 502 15.92 21.80 10.67
C THR A 502 17.39 22.20 10.84
N ASN A 503 17.68 23.23 11.65
CA ASN A 503 19.07 23.63 11.91
C ASN A 503 19.85 22.53 12.65
N TYR A 504 19.23 21.90 13.66
CA TYR A 504 19.86 20.86 14.46
C TYR A 504 20.18 19.62 13.61
N ILE A 505 19.21 19.13 12.83
CA ILE A 505 19.39 17.93 12.03
C ILE A 505 20.37 18.15 10.87
N ALA A 506 20.43 19.38 10.31
CA ALA A 506 21.43 19.74 9.31
C ALA A 506 22.86 19.68 9.87
N LYS A 507 23.09 20.31 11.03
CA LYS A 507 24.39 20.24 11.73
C LYS A 507 24.76 18.79 12.07
N TRP A 508 23.84 18.06 12.69
CA TRP A 508 24.04 16.67 13.08
C TRP A 508 24.40 15.79 11.87
N CYS A 509 23.72 15.97 10.73
CA CYS A 509 23.98 15.22 9.51
C CYS A 509 25.40 15.48 8.98
N ILE A 510 25.84 16.74 8.96
CA ILE A 510 27.20 17.10 8.53
C ILE A 510 28.23 16.45 9.46
N ASP A 511 28.08 16.60 10.77
CA ASP A 511 29.01 16.03 11.75
C ASP A 511 29.09 14.50 11.62
N TYR A 512 27.93 13.84 11.50
CA TYR A 512 27.85 12.40 11.34
C TYR A 512 28.51 11.94 10.02
N THR A 513 28.30 12.68 8.93
CA THR A 513 28.93 12.38 7.63
C THR A 513 30.44 12.47 7.73
N LEU A 514 30.99 13.53 8.35
CA LEU A 514 32.43 13.68 8.55
C LEU A 514 33.02 12.55 9.40
N GLU A 515 32.32 12.13 10.45
CA GLU A 515 32.70 10.96 11.25
C GLU A 515 32.73 9.68 10.41
N GLN A 516 31.70 9.44 9.59
CA GLN A 516 31.62 8.24 8.76
C GLN A 516 32.65 8.22 7.64
N ILE A 517 33.02 9.37 7.05
CA ILE A 517 34.12 9.45 6.09
C ILE A 517 35.42 8.97 6.73
N ALA A 518 35.79 9.51 7.90
CA ALA A 518 37.01 9.13 8.61
C ALA A 518 37.01 7.65 9.00
N LYS A 519 35.87 7.13 9.47
CA LYS A 519 35.74 5.71 9.87
C LYS A 519 35.81 4.77 8.66
N VAL A 520 35.24 5.14 7.52
CA VAL A 520 35.32 4.36 6.26
C VAL A 520 36.73 4.44 5.66
N GLU A 521 37.41 5.58 5.75
CA GLU A 521 38.83 5.70 5.37
C GLU A 521 39.73 4.74 6.17
N GLU A 522 39.55 4.71 7.50
CA GLU A 522 40.35 3.85 8.39
C GLU A 522 40.05 2.36 8.19
N LYS A 523 38.76 1.98 8.12
CA LYS A 523 38.34 0.57 8.22
C LYS A 523 37.96 -0.09 6.90
N TYR A 524 37.62 0.70 5.88
CA TYR A 524 37.14 0.24 4.57
C TYR A 524 37.81 1.02 3.42
N PRO A 525 39.16 1.02 3.31
CA PRO A 525 39.90 1.91 2.40
C PRO A 525 39.58 1.70 0.91
N ALA A 526 39.18 0.49 0.53
CA ALA A 526 38.73 0.20 -0.84
C ALA A 526 37.41 0.91 -1.17
N ASP A 527 36.42 0.82 -0.28
CA ASP A 527 35.15 1.55 -0.42
C ASP A 527 35.36 3.05 -0.32
N HIS A 528 36.21 3.52 0.59
CA HIS A 528 36.59 4.92 0.67
C HIS A 528 37.10 5.43 -0.68
N SER A 529 38.08 4.73 -1.27
CA SER A 529 38.66 5.12 -2.56
C SER A 529 37.60 5.16 -3.68
N ARG A 530 36.70 4.17 -3.72
CA ARG A 530 35.58 4.11 -4.67
C ARG A 530 34.62 5.29 -4.48
N ILE A 531 34.23 5.59 -3.25
CA ILE A 531 33.27 6.64 -2.91
C ILE A 531 33.86 8.02 -3.21
N MET A 532 35.12 8.27 -2.82
CA MET A 532 35.80 9.53 -3.11
C MET A 532 35.95 9.76 -4.62
N ALA A 533 36.30 8.72 -5.38
CA ALA A 533 36.35 8.79 -6.84
C ALA A 533 34.97 9.05 -7.47
N LYS A 534 33.93 8.37 -7.00
CA LYS A 534 32.55 8.53 -7.50
C LYS A 534 31.98 9.91 -7.20
N THR A 535 32.19 10.41 -5.99
CA THR A 535 31.61 11.67 -5.51
C THR A 535 32.46 12.90 -5.84
N ASN A 536 33.72 12.70 -6.26
CA ASN A 536 34.72 13.75 -6.48
C ASN A 536 34.83 14.69 -5.25
N LEU A 537 34.82 14.09 -4.06
CA LEU A 537 34.89 14.81 -2.78
C LEU A 537 36.34 15.16 -2.44
N ASP A 538 36.58 16.39 -1.96
CA ASP A 538 37.92 16.86 -1.56
C ASP A 538 37.94 17.44 -0.14
N ALA A 539 39.14 17.60 0.41
CA ALA A 539 39.34 18.11 1.77
C ALA A 539 38.88 19.57 1.94
N ALA A 540 38.87 20.38 0.88
CA ALA A 540 38.42 21.77 0.95
C ALA A 540 36.89 21.84 1.08
N GLU A 541 36.17 20.92 0.43
CA GLU A 541 34.73 20.74 0.59
C GLU A 541 34.39 20.30 2.03
N LEU A 542 35.10 19.32 2.60
CA LEU A 542 34.91 18.89 4.00
C LEU A 542 35.09 20.05 4.99
N ALA A 543 36.11 20.90 4.78
CA ALA A 543 36.36 22.07 5.62
C ALA A 543 35.21 23.10 5.55
N LYS A 544 34.59 23.27 4.37
CA LYS A 544 33.41 24.14 4.23
C LYS A 544 32.21 23.57 4.97
N TRP A 545 31.99 22.26 4.90
CA TRP A 545 30.91 21.61 5.65
C TRP A 545 31.10 21.80 7.15
N LYS A 546 32.32 21.53 7.66
CA LYS A 546 32.64 21.72 9.08
C LYS A 546 32.42 23.16 9.55
N LYS A 547 32.77 24.14 8.72
CA LYS A 547 32.52 25.57 9.00
C LYS A 547 31.03 25.91 9.11
N VAL A 548 30.15 25.22 8.37
CA VAL A 548 28.69 25.38 8.48
C VAL A 548 28.16 24.77 9.77
N ALA A 549 28.72 23.63 10.19
CA ALA A 549 28.32 22.95 11.41
C ALA A 549 28.74 23.68 12.70
N ASP A 550 29.88 24.39 12.69
CA ASP A 550 30.45 25.17 13.83
C ASP A 550 29.82 26.57 14.02
#